data_AF-A0A086J500-F1
#
_entry.id   AF-A0A086J500-F1
#
_cell.length_a   1.000
_cell.length_b   1.000
_cell.length_c   1.000
_cell.angle_alpha   90.00
_cell.angle_beta   90.00
_cell.angle_gamma   90.00
#
_symmetry.space_group_name_H-M   'P 1'
#
loop_
_entity.id
_entity.type
_entity.pdbx_description
1 polymer ?
#
loop_
_entity_poly.entity_id
_entity_poly.type
_entity_poly.pdbx_seq_one_letter_code
_entity_poly.pdbx_strand_id
1 'polypeptide(L)'
;MESIRKLTEVVISTILKSEDFTGVEGKALDFLTTTLLNYMIYTGSRLKKQCEISRRTSPTLVDAGCIIQEINAQDCQPSESTLISALEKFNSMELEQITAELESDPADDPNEFISEACTYVDCPQNYYEFLPKLPPAHTFKNSSIKRKITDDRAQKARIRNEQIKQVVENLFCIMLKTGRSPKYANYLM
;
A
#
# COMPACT_ATOMS: atom_id res chain seq x y z
N MET A 1 -11.04 -17.05 4.35
CA MET A 1 -10.62 -16.58 5.70
C MET A 1 -10.20 -17.73 6.59
N GLU A 2 -10.96 -18.82 6.65
CA GLU A 2 -10.66 -19.96 7.53
C GLU A 2 -9.37 -20.70 7.16
N SER A 3 -9.07 -20.85 5.86
CA SER A 3 -7.78 -21.38 5.37
C SER A 3 -6.58 -20.52 5.79
N ILE A 4 -6.69 -19.18 5.72
CA ILE A 4 -5.62 -18.25 6.14
C ILE A 4 -5.41 -18.31 7.65
N ARG A 5 -6.49 -18.46 8.41
CA ARG A 5 -6.42 -18.60 9.87
C ARG A 5 -5.65 -19.87 10.27
N LYS A 6 -5.99 -21.02 9.68
CA LYS A 6 -5.27 -22.28 9.91
C LYS A 6 -3.79 -22.18 9.55
N LEU A 7 -3.47 -21.55 8.41
CA LEU A 7 -2.08 -21.30 8.01
C LEU A 7 -1.35 -20.46 9.07
N THR A 8 -2.01 -19.42 9.58
CA THR A 8 -1.44 -18.52 10.59
C THR A 8 -1.19 -19.24 11.91
N GLU A 9 -2.13 -20.09 12.36
CA GLU A 9 -2.00 -20.92 13.56
C GLU A 9 -0.80 -21.86 13.47
N VAL A 10 -0.57 -22.45 12.30
CA VAL A 10 0.57 -23.34 12.07
C VAL A 10 1.87 -22.55 12.10
N VAL A 11 1.95 -21.41 11.39
CA VAL A 11 3.15 -20.55 11.43
C VAL A 11 3.50 -20.15 12.87
N ILE A 12 2.51 -19.74 13.67
CA ILE A 12 2.70 -19.40 15.08
C ILE A 12 3.20 -20.63 15.86
N SER A 13 2.61 -21.80 15.63
CA SER A 13 3.01 -23.03 16.30
C SER A 13 4.45 -23.44 15.95
N THR A 14 4.88 -23.26 14.71
CA THR A 14 6.26 -23.51 14.27
C THR A 14 7.22 -22.53 14.95
N ILE A 15 6.87 -21.24 15.01
CA ILE A 15 7.65 -20.22 15.73
C ILE A 15 7.81 -20.60 17.20
N LEU A 16 6.72 -20.98 17.88
CA LEU A 16 6.75 -21.36 19.29
C LEU A 16 7.57 -22.64 19.53
N LYS A 17 7.49 -23.63 18.64
CA LYS A 17 8.36 -24.82 18.68
C LYS A 17 9.85 -24.45 18.59
N SER A 18 10.22 -23.45 17.78
CA SER A 18 11.62 -23.01 17.65
C SER A 18 12.17 -22.25 18.87
N GLU A 19 11.30 -21.83 19.78
CA GLU A 19 11.65 -21.20 21.05
C GLU A 19 11.48 -22.19 22.23
N ASP A 20 11.50 -23.50 21.95
CA ASP A 20 11.41 -24.60 22.92
C ASP A 20 10.12 -24.65 23.76
N PHE A 21 9.00 -24.10 23.25
CA PHE A 21 7.71 -24.25 23.92
C PHE A 21 7.16 -25.67 23.74
N THR A 22 6.88 -26.33 24.86
CA THR A 22 6.36 -27.71 24.92
C THR A 22 4.85 -27.82 24.75
N GLY A 23 4.13 -26.72 24.96
CA GLY A 23 2.68 -26.65 24.81
C GLY A 23 2.16 -25.22 24.83
N VAL A 24 1.01 -25.01 24.20
CA VAL A 24 0.36 -23.70 24.09
C VAL A 24 -1.10 -23.86 24.47
N GLU A 25 -1.61 -22.93 25.29
CA GLU A 25 -3.03 -22.90 25.60
C GLU A 25 -3.83 -22.49 24.35
N GLY A 26 -4.85 -23.28 23.97
CA GLY A 26 -5.61 -23.04 22.75
C GLY A 26 -6.25 -21.64 22.66
N LYS A 27 -6.72 -21.10 23.79
CA LYS A 27 -7.27 -19.73 23.85
C LYS A 27 -6.21 -18.65 23.59
N ALA A 28 -4.98 -18.88 24.06
CA ALA A 28 -3.87 -17.97 23.82
C ALA A 28 -3.44 -18.03 22.35
N LEU A 29 -3.41 -19.22 21.75
CA LEU A 29 -3.13 -19.40 20.32
C LEU A 29 -4.18 -18.69 19.44
N ASP A 30 -5.47 -18.84 19.77
CA ASP A 30 -6.57 -18.16 19.08
C ASP A 30 -6.45 -16.64 19.18
N PHE A 31 -6.13 -16.13 20.37
CA PHE A 31 -5.94 -14.70 20.59
C PHE A 31 -4.73 -14.17 19.81
N LEU A 32 -3.61 -14.89 19.81
CA LEU A 32 -2.41 -14.51 19.07
C LEU A 32 -2.67 -14.49 17.55
N THR A 33 -3.34 -15.52 17.04
CA THR A 33 -3.75 -15.62 15.63
C THR A 33 -4.63 -14.45 15.23
N THR A 34 -5.64 -14.14 16.04
CA THR A 34 -6.55 -13.01 15.80
C THR A 34 -5.79 -11.68 15.80
N THR A 35 -4.88 -11.50 16.75
CA THR A 35 -4.05 -10.31 16.88
C THR A 35 -3.13 -10.14 15.66
N LEU A 36 -2.51 -11.23 15.19
CA LEU A 36 -1.63 -11.20 14.03
C LEU A 36 -2.38 -10.91 12.73
N LEU A 37 -3.56 -11.49 12.54
CA LEU A 37 -4.44 -11.18 11.41
C LEU A 37 -4.88 -9.71 11.42
N ASN A 38 -5.28 -9.20 12.59
CA ASN A 38 -5.64 -7.78 12.75
C ASN A 38 -4.45 -6.86 12.48
N TYR A 39 -3.24 -7.27 12.87
CA TYR A 39 -2.02 -6.54 12.58
C TYR A 39 -1.73 -6.48 11.07
N MET A 40 -1.90 -7.58 10.33
CA MET A 40 -1.77 -7.59 8.86
C MET A 40 -2.79 -6.69 8.16
N ILE A 41 -4.04 -6.68 8.64
CA ILE A 41 -5.07 -5.77 8.12
C ILE A 41 -4.69 -4.31 8.41
N TYR A 42 -4.19 -4.03 9.62
CA TYR A 42 -3.74 -2.71 10.02
C TYR A 42 -2.59 -2.21 9.14
N THR A 43 -1.52 -2.99 8.97
CA THR A 43 -0.37 -2.62 8.13
C THR A 43 -0.76 -2.45 6.67
N GLY A 44 -1.61 -3.33 6.12
CA GLY A 44 -2.14 -3.20 4.77
C GLY A 44 -2.97 -1.92 4.58
N SER A 45 -3.81 -1.57 5.56
CA SER A 45 -4.60 -0.34 5.51
C SER A 45 -3.74 0.94 5.56
N ARG A 46 -2.64 0.90 6.33
CA ARG A 46 -1.66 1.99 6.41
C ARG A 46 -0.89 2.13 5.10
N LEU A 47 -0.45 1.02 4.53
CA LEU A 47 0.25 0.99 3.24
C LEU A 47 -0.61 1.57 2.13
N LYS A 48 -1.89 1.17 2.09
CA LYS A 48 -2.87 1.72 1.15
C LYS A 48 -2.99 3.25 1.29
N LYS A 49 -3.14 3.77 2.51
CA LYS A 49 -3.20 5.22 2.76
C LYS A 49 -1.94 5.95 2.28
N GLN A 50 -0.76 5.37 2.48
CA GLN A 50 0.50 5.96 2.02
C GLN A 50 0.59 6.04 0.49
N CYS A 51 0.12 5.00 -0.20
CA CYS A 51 0.00 4.99 -1.66
C CYS A 51 -1.02 6.04 -2.15
N GLU A 52 -2.16 6.17 -1.46
CA GLU A 52 -3.19 7.18 -1.77
C GLU A 52 -2.66 8.62 -1.63
N ILE A 53 -1.88 8.92 -0.57
CA ILE A 53 -1.21 10.22 -0.40
C ILE A 53 -0.30 10.53 -1.60
N SER A 54 0.41 9.51 -2.07
CA SER A 54 1.30 9.61 -3.21
C SER A 54 0.58 9.55 -4.58
N ARG A 55 -0.75 9.38 -4.60
CA ARG A 55 -1.56 9.11 -5.81
C ARG A 55 -1.08 7.91 -6.64
N ARG A 56 -0.40 6.96 -6.00
CA ARG A 56 0.08 5.70 -6.60
C ARG A 56 -0.84 4.56 -6.19
N THR A 57 -0.97 3.53 -7.01
CA THR A 57 -1.76 2.33 -6.70
C THR A 57 -0.90 1.19 -6.16
N SER A 58 0.38 1.15 -6.53
CA SER A 58 1.32 0.10 -6.14
C SER A 58 2.20 0.54 -4.96
N PRO A 59 2.26 -0.23 -3.87
CA PRO A 59 3.23 0.00 -2.81
C PRO A 59 4.64 -0.40 -3.25
N THR A 60 5.64 0.36 -2.81
CA THR A 60 7.07 0.04 -2.99
C THR A 60 7.67 -0.48 -1.70
N LEU A 61 8.82 -1.15 -1.79
CA LEU A 61 9.57 -1.63 -0.62
C LEU A 61 9.97 -0.48 0.32
N VAL A 62 10.20 0.72 -0.23
CA VAL A 62 10.47 1.93 0.56
C VAL A 62 9.26 2.32 1.39
N ASP A 63 8.06 2.27 0.80
CA ASP A 63 6.81 2.59 1.53
C ASP A 63 6.58 1.59 2.67
N ALA A 64 6.87 0.30 2.45
CA ALA A 64 6.81 -0.74 3.49
C ALA A 64 7.85 -0.52 4.60
N GLY A 65 9.09 -0.17 4.23
CA GLY A 65 10.17 0.14 5.17
C GLY A 65 9.84 1.33 6.07
N CYS A 66 9.28 2.40 5.50
CA CYS A 66 8.84 3.56 6.28
C CYS A 66 7.74 3.19 7.29
N ILE A 67 6.78 2.36 6.91
CA ILE A 67 5.69 1.94 7.82
C ILE A 67 6.23 1.07 8.95
N ILE A 68 7.14 0.14 8.66
CA ILE A 68 7.77 -0.69 9.68
C ILE A 68 8.56 0.19 10.66
N GLN A 69 9.30 1.19 10.16
CA GLN A 69 10.01 2.14 11.02
C GLN A 69 9.04 2.99 11.85
N GLU A 70 7.92 3.45 11.30
CA GLU A 70 6.90 4.20 12.04
C GLU A 70 6.25 3.36 13.15
N ILE A 71 5.97 2.09 12.89
CA ILE A 71 5.42 1.17 13.89
C ILE A 71 6.47 0.87 14.98
N ASN A 72 7.71 0.61 14.58
CA ASN A 72 8.82 0.31 15.51
C ASN A 72 9.34 1.54 16.26
N ALA A 73 9.04 2.76 15.81
CA ALA A 73 9.38 3.99 16.52
C ALA A 73 8.57 4.17 17.82
N GLN A 74 7.47 3.44 17.98
CA GLN A 74 6.65 3.46 19.20
C GLN A 74 7.11 2.46 20.26
N ASP A 75 7.76 1.36 19.89
CA ASP A 75 8.27 0.34 20.82
C ASP A 75 9.62 -0.19 20.34
N CYS A 76 10.67 0.03 21.15
CA CYS A 76 12.03 -0.53 21.07
C CYS A 76 12.53 -0.89 19.65
N GLN A 77 13.33 -0.01 19.04
CA GLN A 77 13.94 -0.21 17.73
C GLN A 77 14.63 -1.59 17.60
N PRO A 78 14.13 -2.51 16.75
CA PRO A 78 14.97 -3.58 16.24
C PRO A 78 15.95 -2.95 15.25
N SER A 79 17.25 -3.06 15.54
CA SER A 79 18.30 -2.71 14.58
C SER A 79 18.13 -3.53 13.29
N GLU A 80 18.52 -3.00 12.14
CA GLU A 80 18.45 -3.72 10.84
C GLU A 80 19.12 -5.11 10.91
N SER A 81 20.14 -5.27 11.74
CA SER A 81 20.79 -6.55 12.04
C SER A 81 19.87 -7.60 12.67
N THR A 82 18.83 -7.19 13.40
CA THR A 82 17.86 -8.05 14.08
C THR A 82 16.84 -8.63 13.10
N LEU A 83 16.50 -7.90 12.03
CA LEU A 83 15.58 -8.40 11.00
C LEU A 83 16.25 -9.43 10.09
N ILE A 84 17.53 -9.21 9.76
CA ILE A 84 18.31 -10.17 8.96
C ILE A 84 18.52 -11.47 9.75
N SER A 85 18.88 -11.38 11.03
CA SER A 85 19.03 -12.57 11.88
C SER A 85 17.70 -13.29 12.11
N ALA A 86 16.59 -12.56 12.27
CA ALA A 86 15.26 -13.17 12.33
C ALA A 86 14.87 -13.86 11.02
N LEU A 87 15.23 -13.29 9.87
CA LEU A 87 14.99 -13.90 8.55
C LEU A 87 15.81 -15.18 8.37
N GLU A 88 17.09 -15.17 8.77
CA GLU A 88 17.96 -16.36 8.73
C GLU A 88 17.44 -17.46 9.66
N LYS A 89 16.96 -17.09 10.85
CA LYS A 89 16.30 -18.03 11.78
C LYS A 89 15.02 -18.60 11.17
N PHE A 90 14.20 -17.77 10.51
CA PHE A 90 12.96 -18.23 9.90
C PHE A 90 13.18 -19.11 8.66
N ASN A 91 14.16 -18.78 7.81
CA ASN A 91 14.50 -19.56 6.62
C ASN A 91 15.16 -20.90 6.96
N SER A 92 15.76 -21.02 8.14
CA SER A 92 16.32 -22.28 8.64
C SER A 92 15.31 -23.16 9.38
N MET A 93 14.10 -22.66 9.63
CA MET A 93 13.00 -23.48 10.16
C MET A 93 12.43 -24.34 9.04
N GLU A 94 12.48 -25.66 9.22
CA GLU A 94 11.70 -26.57 8.40
C GLU A 94 10.22 -26.29 8.66
N LEU A 95 9.59 -25.50 7.78
CA LEU A 95 8.14 -25.50 7.66
C LEU A 95 7.76 -26.91 7.23
N GLU A 96 7.26 -27.72 8.17
CA GLU A 96 6.52 -28.93 7.83
C GLU A 96 5.48 -28.52 6.78
N GLN A 97 5.70 -29.04 5.58
CA GLN A 97 5.01 -28.70 4.36
C GLN A 97 3.49 -28.87 4.52
N ILE A 98 2.78 -27.79 4.84
CA ILE A 98 1.35 -27.66 4.53
C ILE A 98 1.23 -27.34 3.04
N THR A 99 1.76 -28.24 2.21
CA THR A 99 1.44 -28.35 0.79
C THR A 99 0.55 -29.55 0.52
N ALA A 100 0.18 -30.34 1.56
CA ALA A 100 -0.51 -31.62 1.38
C ALA A 100 -2.04 -31.63 1.62
N GLU A 101 -2.68 -30.51 2.01
CA GLU A 101 -4.16 -30.47 2.13
C GLU A 101 -4.82 -29.28 1.39
N LEU A 102 -4.06 -28.54 0.59
CA LEU A 102 -4.61 -27.74 -0.49
C LEU A 102 -4.43 -28.55 -1.79
N GLU A 103 -5.11 -29.69 -1.87
CA GLU A 103 -5.53 -30.22 -3.15
C GLU A 103 -6.44 -29.16 -3.79
N SER A 104 -5.84 -28.22 -4.50
CA SER A 104 -6.44 -27.75 -5.74
C SER A 104 -6.51 -28.97 -6.64
N ASP A 105 -7.71 -29.50 -6.88
CA ASP A 105 -7.96 -30.50 -7.92
C ASP A 105 -7.12 -30.18 -9.17
N PRO A 106 -6.21 -31.07 -9.61
CA PRO A 106 -5.54 -30.92 -10.89
C PRO A 106 -6.51 -31.49 -11.94
N ALA A 107 -7.49 -30.70 -12.35
CA ALA A 107 -8.14 -30.92 -13.62
C ALA A 107 -7.35 -30.15 -14.69
N ASP A 108 -6.44 -30.88 -15.34
CA ASP A 108 -5.91 -30.54 -16.65
C ASP A 108 -7.07 -30.18 -17.58
N ASP A 109 -7.06 -28.95 -18.08
CA ASP A 109 -7.61 -28.64 -19.38
C ASP A 109 -6.65 -27.62 -20.01
N PRO A 110 -6.07 -27.87 -21.20
CA PRO A 110 -5.10 -26.98 -21.84
C PRO A 110 -5.80 -25.79 -22.52
N ASN A 111 -6.88 -25.31 -21.93
CA ASN A 111 -7.57 -24.11 -22.37
C ASN A 111 -6.91 -22.93 -21.66
N GLU A 112 -5.87 -22.41 -22.32
CA GLU A 112 -5.38 -21.05 -22.10
C GLU A 112 -6.59 -20.14 -21.85
N PHE A 113 -6.66 -19.51 -20.67
CA PHE A 113 -7.72 -18.57 -20.34
C PHE A 113 -7.57 -17.35 -21.26
N ILE A 114 -8.15 -17.45 -22.44
CA ILE A 114 -8.39 -16.31 -23.31
C ILE A 114 -9.59 -15.61 -22.67
N SER A 115 -9.33 -14.54 -21.93
CA SER A 115 -10.41 -13.67 -21.46
C SER A 115 -11.32 -13.34 -22.65
N GLU A 116 -12.64 -13.31 -22.46
CA GLU A 116 -13.61 -12.89 -23.49
C GLU A 116 -13.29 -11.50 -24.11
N ALA A 117 -12.40 -10.73 -23.48
CA ALA A 117 -11.86 -9.48 -24.02
C ALA A 117 -10.84 -9.66 -25.18
N CYS A 118 -10.33 -10.87 -25.39
CA CYS A 118 -9.26 -11.19 -26.36
C CYS A 118 -9.70 -12.10 -27.50
N THR A 119 -10.96 -12.55 -27.53
CA THR A 119 -11.53 -13.24 -28.69
C THR A 119 -11.80 -12.23 -29.80
N TYR A 120 -11.30 -12.49 -31.01
CA TYR A 120 -11.67 -11.73 -32.20
C TYR A 120 -13.15 -12.01 -32.49
N VAL A 121 -14.02 -11.19 -31.92
CA VAL A 121 -15.43 -11.13 -32.29
C VAL A 121 -15.49 -10.43 -33.64
N ASP A 122 -15.97 -11.13 -34.67
CA ASP A 122 -16.40 -10.48 -35.91
C ASP A 122 -17.43 -9.42 -35.54
N CYS A 123 -17.02 -8.15 -35.54
CA CYS A 123 -17.92 -7.03 -35.25
C CYS A 123 -19.03 -7.05 -36.30
N PRO A 124 -20.30 -7.33 -35.94
CA PRO A 124 -21.39 -7.16 -36.87
C PRO A 124 -21.45 -5.68 -37.26
N GLN A 125 -21.50 -5.39 -38.56
CA GLN A 125 -21.49 -4.03 -39.10
C GLN A 125 -22.59 -3.12 -38.49
N ASN A 126 -23.64 -3.72 -37.91
CA ASN A 126 -24.78 -3.04 -37.29
C ASN A 126 -24.98 -3.38 -35.81
N TYR A 127 -23.93 -3.29 -34.97
CA TYR A 127 -24.06 -3.42 -33.50
C TYR A 127 -25.13 -2.49 -32.89
N TYR A 128 -25.44 -1.37 -33.58
CA TYR A 128 -26.44 -0.38 -33.15
C TYR A 128 -27.90 -0.88 -33.19
N GLU A 129 -28.22 -1.97 -33.88
CA GLU A 129 -29.59 -2.50 -33.95
C GLU A 129 -30.01 -3.26 -32.67
N PHE A 130 -29.03 -3.80 -31.94
CA PHE A 130 -29.28 -4.60 -30.72
C PHE A 130 -29.19 -3.76 -29.44
N LEU A 131 -28.79 -2.50 -29.54
CA LEU A 131 -28.76 -1.60 -28.40
C LEU A 131 -30.17 -1.05 -28.13
N PRO A 132 -30.58 -0.97 -26.85
CA PRO A 132 -31.80 -0.28 -26.50
C PRO A 132 -31.69 1.18 -26.96
N LYS A 133 -32.80 1.71 -27.53
CA LYS A 133 -32.84 3.11 -27.98
C LYS A 133 -32.40 4.01 -26.84
N LEU A 134 -31.35 4.79 -27.07
CA LEU A 134 -30.86 5.73 -26.07
C LEU A 134 -32.01 6.65 -25.64
N PRO A 135 -32.13 6.93 -24.33
CA PRO A 135 -33.15 7.84 -23.86
C PRO A 135 -32.88 9.24 -24.47
N PRO A 136 -33.91 10.08 -24.66
CA PRO A 136 -33.74 11.40 -25.26
C PRO A 136 -32.67 12.25 -24.54
N ALA A 137 -32.10 13.24 -25.23
CA ALA A 137 -31.03 14.09 -24.68
C ALA A 137 -31.39 14.75 -23.32
N HIS A 138 -32.69 15.03 -23.09
CA HIS A 138 -33.19 15.63 -21.84
C HIS A 138 -33.14 14.69 -20.62
N THR A 139 -33.00 13.38 -20.85
CA THR A 139 -32.94 12.36 -19.80
C THR A 139 -31.53 12.19 -19.22
N PHE A 140 -30.50 12.67 -19.92
CA PHE A 140 -29.15 12.67 -19.41
C PHE A 140 -28.98 13.82 -18.40
N LYS A 141 -28.54 13.50 -17.18
CA LYS A 141 -28.13 14.52 -16.21
C LYS A 141 -27.00 15.34 -16.84
N ASN A 142 -27.17 16.66 -16.87
CA ASN A 142 -26.14 17.61 -17.28
C ASN A 142 -24.92 17.52 -16.35
N SER A 143 -24.04 16.54 -16.54
CA SER A 143 -22.71 16.57 -15.96
C SER A 143 -21.92 17.62 -16.74
N SER A 144 -21.72 18.78 -16.13
CA SER A 144 -20.81 19.79 -16.68
C SER A 144 -19.42 19.15 -16.82
N ILE A 145 -19.01 18.91 -18.06
CA ILE A 145 -17.62 18.54 -18.35
C ILE A 145 -16.80 19.76 -17.97
N LYS A 146 -16.18 19.74 -16.78
CA LYS A 146 -15.23 20.77 -16.36
C LYS A 146 -14.10 20.79 -17.39
N ARG A 147 -14.11 21.77 -18.28
CA ARG A 147 -13.00 22.03 -19.19
C ARG A 147 -11.74 22.15 -18.33
N LYS A 148 -10.71 21.34 -18.62
CA LYS A 148 -9.38 21.54 -18.03
C LYS A 148 -8.90 22.91 -18.49
N ILE A 149 -9.04 23.91 -17.63
CA ILE A 149 -8.34 25.17 -17.80
C ILE A 149 -6.86 24.79 -17.80
N THR A 150 -6.17 25.07 -18.90
CA THR A 150 -4.72 24.89 -18.99
C THR A 150 -4.07 25.85 -18.00
N ASP A 151 -3.75 25.35 -16.82
CA ASP A 151 -2.97 26.07 -15.83
C ASP A 151 -1.61 26.42 -16.46
N ASP A 152 -1.32 27.71 -16.57
CA ASP A 152 -0.06 28.18 -17.13
C ASP A 152 1.09 27.86 -16.16
N ARG A 153 1.87 26.84 -16.54
CA ARG A 153 3.05 26.38 -15.79
C ARG A 153 4.06 27.51 -15.58
N ALA A 154 4.16 28.46 -16.52
CA ALA A 154 5.06 29.60 -16.41
C ALA A 154 4.60 30.59 -15.34
N GLN A 155 3.29 30.85 -15.25
CA GLN A 155 2.71 31.71 -14.23
C GLN A 155 2.89 31.12 -12.82
N LYS A 156 2.67 29.81 -12.65
CA LYS A 156 2.92 29.13 -11.37
C LYS A 156 4.39 29.17 -10.95
N ALA A 157 5.32 29.00 -11.89
CA ALA A 157 6.75 29.11 -11.61
C ALA A 157 7.15 30.54 -11.20
N ARG A 158 6.58 31.57 -11.86
CA ARG A 158 6.79 32.98 -11.48
C ARG A 158 6.31 33.27 -10.06
N ILE A 159 5.08 32.88 -9.72
CA ILE A 159 4.51 33.09 -8.38
C ILE A 159 5.36 32.40 -7.31
N ARG A 160 5.81 31.16 -7.57
CA ARG A 160 6.69 30.44 -6.63
C ARG A 160 8.02 31.17 -6.41
N ASN A 161 8.66 31.65 -7.48
CA ASN A 161 9.92 32.37 -7.36
C ASN A 161 9.78 33.71 -6.61
N GLU A 162 8.65 34.39 -6.80
CA GLU A 162 8.34 35.64 -6.10
C GLU A 162 8.13 35.40 -4.60
N GLN A 163 7.44 34.31 -4.24
CA GLN A 163 7.28 33.88 -2.85
C GLN A 163 8.62 33.54 -2.19
N ILE A 164 9.49 32.78 -2.87
CA ILE A 164 10.82 32.44 -2.36
C ILE A 164 11.64 33.71 -2.12
N LYS A 165 11.60 34.66 -3.05
CA LYS A 165 12.31 35.93 -2.92
C LYS A 165 11.84 36.71 -1.68
N GLN A 166 10.53 36.82 -1.47
CA GLN A 166 9.98 37.49 -0.28
C GLN A 166 10.39 36.80 1.01
N VAL A 167 10.39 35.47 1.05
CA VAL A 167 10.80 34.70 2.23
C VAL A 167 12.28 34.94 2.55
N VAL A 168 13.15 34.96 1.54
CA VAL A 168 14.58 35.24 1.70
C VAL A 168 14.81 36.67 2.21
N GLU A 169 14.12 37.66 1.64
CA GLU A 169 14.20 39.07 2.09
C GLU A 169 13.76 39.21 3.55
N ASN A 170 12.66 38.56 3.93
CA ASN A 170 12.16 38.57 5.31
C ASN A 170 13.16 37.91 6.28
N LEU A 171 13.76 36.78 5.89
CA LEU A 171 14.77 36.10 6.69
C LEU A 171 16.00 36.99 6.90
N PHE A 172 16.43 37.68 5.85
CA PHE A 172 17.56 38.61 5.90
C PHE A 172 17.27 39.80 6.83
N CYS A 173 16.07 40.38 6.75
CA CYS A 173 15.64 41.44 7.66
C CYS A 173 15.59 40.98 9.12
N ILE A 174 15.16 39.75 9.39
CA ILE A 174 15.17 39.17 10.73
C ILE A 174 16.61 39.05 11.23
N MET A 175 17.51 38.47 10.42
CA MET A 175 18.93 38.31 10.77
C MET A 175 19.63 39.63 11.08
N LEU A 176 19.37 40.68 10.29
CA LEU A 176 19.91 42.01 10.53
C LEU A 176 19.41 42.61 11.86
N LYS A 177 18.16 42.37 12.23
CA LYS A 177 17.58 42.87 13.49
C LYS A 177 18.04 42.08 14.71
N THR A 178 18.25 40.77 14.59
CA THR A 178 18.62 39.91 15.72
C THR A 178 20.13 39.73 15.90
N GLY A 179 20.94 40.07 14.90
CA GLY A 179 22.41 39.90 14.92
C GLY A 179 22.88 38.45 15.03
N ARG A 180 21.96 37.48 14.93
CA ARG A 180 22.18 36.03 15.03
C ARG A 180 21.23 35.31 14.07
N SER A 181 21.70 34.22 13.45
CA SER A 181 20.85 33.39 12.59
C SER A 181 19.78 32.66 13.42
N PRO A 182 18.51 32.64 12.98
CA PRO A 182 17.47 31.91 13.69
C PRO A 182 17.75 30.40 13.62
N LYS A 183 17.64 29.71 14.77
CA LYS A 183 17.90 28.25 14.91
C LYS A 183 17.07 27.38 13.96
N TYR A 184 15.98 27.91 13.43
CA TYR A 184 15.05 27.23 12.53
C TYR A 184 15.08 27.78 11.09
N ALA A 185 16.13 28.51 10.69
CA ALA A 185 16.25 29.06 9.34
C ALA A 185 16.11 27.99 8.24
N ASN A 186 16.55 26.75 8.52
CA ASN A 186 16.44 25.62 7.60
C ASN A 186 15.00 25.14 7.35
N TYR A 187 14.02 25.53 8.17
CA TYR A 187 12.61 25.12 8.02
C TYR A 187 11.75 26.18 7.29
N LEU A 188 12.35 27.31 6.90
CA LEU A 188 11.68 28.41 6.21
C LEU A 188 11.95 28.45 4.70
N MET A 189 12.81 27.57 4.18
CA MET A 189 12.98 27.33 2.73
C MET A 189 12.24 26.06 2.31
#